data_AF-A0A9E2UVI7-F1
#
_entry.id   AF-A0A9E2UVI7-F1
#
_cell.length_a   1.000
_cell.length_b   1.000
_cell.length_c   1.000
_cell.angle_alpha   90.00
_cell.angle_beta   90.00
_cell.angle_gamma   90.00
#
_symmetry.space_group_name_H-M   'P 1'
#
loop_
_entity.id
_entity.type
_entity.pdbx_description
1 polymer ?
#
loop_
_entity_poly.entity_id
_entity_poly.type
_entity_poly.pdbx_seq_one_letter_code
_entity_poly.pdbx_strand_id
1 'polypeptide(L)'
;MSQALVFHKDDLINLKREHDAFVGIDSDGCVFPTMEIKQKQCFHKLIVSQWRLEKIERYVRESAEFANLYSKYRGRNRFPSLLLSIDLIRNRPEVLAAGVKLPAFTSLKKFVESGVPLGNPALEKLVRETGDEELASILKWSKAVNAEIARTVKNVPPFKWVRESLDQIRAQADAICVSQTPTEALVREWQ
;
A
#
# COMPACT_ATOMS: atom_id res chain seq x y z
N MET A 1 -12.40 25.58 11.18
CA MET A 1 -12.22 24.11 11.22
C MET A 1 -12.81 23.57 9.93
N SER A 2 -12.00 23.14 8.96
CA SER A 2 -12.56 22.56 7.73
C SER A 2 -13.21 21.23 8.10
N GLN A 3 -14.46 21.01 7.70
CA GLN A 3 -15.05 19.67 7.75
C GLN A 3 -14.11 18.70 7.03
N ALA A 4 -13.86 17.54 7.63
CA ALA A 4 -13.14 16.47 6.94
C ALA A 4 -13.93 16.14 5.67
N LEU A 5 -13.29 16.22 4.51
CA LEU A 5 -13.88 15.75 3.26
C LEU A 5 -14.11 14.24 3.40
N VAL A 6 -15.38 13.84 3.45
CA VAL A 6 -15.79 12.43 3.46
C VAL A 6 -16.39 12.12 2.11
N PHE A 7 -15.83 11.10 1.45
CA PHE A 7 -16.33 10.62 0.16
C PHE A 7 -17.01 9.26 0.34
N HIS A 8 -18.17 9.10 -0.29
CA HIS A 8 -18.99 7.89 -0.26
C HIS A 8 -19.10 7.28 -1.65
N LYS A 9 -19.54 6.02 -1.69
CA LYS A 9 -19.80 5.32 -2.96
C LYS A 9 -20.80 6.08 -3.84
N ASP A 10 -21.78 6.72 -3.23
CA ASP A 10 -22.83 7.46 -3.93
C ASP A 10 -22.30 8.72 -4.63
N ASP A 11 -21.20 9.31 -4.15
CA ASP A 11 -20.56 10.45 -4.84
C ASP A 11 -20.02 10.02 -6.21
N LEU A 12 -19.48 8.80 -6.31
CA LEU A 12 -19.01 8.23 -7.58
C LEU A 12 -20.18 7.80 -8.46
N ILE A 13 -21.21 7.16 -7.90
CA ILE A 13 -22.40 6.72 -8.65
C ILE A 13 -23.11 7.92 -9.27
N ASN A 14 -23.19 9.03 -8.53
CA ASN A 14 -23.90 10.23 -8.95
C ASN A 14 -22.97 11.28 -9.61
N LEU A 15 -21.73 10.92 -9.94
CA LEU A 15 -20.81 11.82 -10.64
C LEU A 15 -21.46 12.28 -11.95
N LYS A 16 -21.65 13.59 -12.08
CA LYS A 16 -22.19 14.17 -13.31
C LYS A 16 -21.08 14.18 -14.36
N ARG A 17 -21.35 13.56 -15.49
CA ARG A 17 -20.48 13.59 -16.67
C ARG A 17 -20.49 15.00 -17.26
N GLU A 18 -19.32 15.63 -17.33
CA GLU A 18 -19.13 16.92 -18.03
C GLU A 18 -18.40 16.74 -19.36
N HIS A 19 -17.68 15.61 -19.52
CA HIS A 19 -16.87 15.33 -20.71
C HIS A 19 -17.15 13.95 -21.30
N ASP A 20 -16.67 13.71 -22.53
CA ASP A 20 -16.80 12.40 -23.17
C ASP A 20 -15.77 11.37 -22.71
N ALA A 21 -14.74 11.82 -21.98
CA ALA A 21 -13.67 11.00 -21.45
C ALA A 21 -13.60 11.10 -19.93
N PHE A 22 -13.11 10.02 -19.30
CA PHE A 22 -12.83 9.94 -17.87
C PHE A 22 -11.38 9.51 -17.64
N VAL A 23 -10.69 10.17 -16.70
CA VAL A 23 -9.31 9.84 -16.31
C VAL A 23 -9.25 9.51 -14.83
N GLY A 24 -8.91 8.25 -14.52
CA GLY A 24 -8.56 7.81 -13.17
C GLY A 24 -7.08 8.07 -12.90
N ILE A 25 -6.77 8.80 -11.83
CA ILE A 25 -5.42 9.24 -11.49
C ILE A 25 -4.99 8.57 -10.18
N ASP A 26 -3.96 7.74 -10.21
CA ASP A 26 -3.37 7.27 -8.95
C ASP A 26 -2.56 8.39 -8.28
N SER A 27 -2.49 8.37 -6.94
CA SER A 27 -1.77 9.38 -6.16
C SER A 27 -0.29 9.02 -6.03
N ASP A 28 -0.01 7.86 -5.44
CA ASP A 28 1.34 7.48 -5.03
C ASP A 28 2.15 6.96 -6.23
N GLY A 29 3.22 7.67 -6.58
CA GLY A 29 4.09 7.32 -7.71
C GLY A 29 3.62 7.83 -9.07
N CYS A 30 2.47 8.50 -9.14
CA CYS A 30 1.97 9.19 -10.34
C CYS A 30 1.89 10.70 -10.11
N VAL A 31 1.29 11.12 -9.00
CA VAL A 31 1.17 12.54 -8.60
C VAL A 31 2.29 12.89 -7.63
N PHE A 32 2.58 12.03 -6.65
CA PHE A 32 3.63 12.28 -5.66
C PHE A 32 4.76 11.23 -5.74
N PRO A 33 6.04 11.62 -5.60
CA PRO A 33 7.19 10.70 -5.50
C PRO A 33 7.29 9.98 -4.14
N THR A 34 6.16 9.56 -3.58
CA THR A 34 6.01 9.01 -2.23
C THR A 34 6.23 7.49 -2.15
N MET A 35 6.16 6.78 -3.28
CA MET A 35 6.28 5.32 -3.30
C MET A 35 7.59 4.81 -2.70
N GLU A 36 8.73 5.39 -3.09
CA GLU A 36 10.03 4.92 -2.59
C GLU A 36 10.20 5.15 -1.10
N ILE A 37 9.87 6.35 -0.62
CA ILE A 37 10.02 6.69 0.81
C ILE A 37 9.07 5.86 1.67
N LYS A 38 7.81 5.68 1.25
CA LYS A 38 6.83 4.83 1.95
C LYS A 38 7.37 3.39 2.02
N GLN A 39 7.78 2.80 0.90
CA GLN A 39 8.28 1.41 0.86
C GLN A 39 9.57 1.23 1.67
N LYS A 40 10.62 2.00 1.36
CA LYS A 40 11.96 1.81 1.93
C LYS A 40 12.05 2.18 3.41
N GLN A 41 11.37 3.24 3.84
CA GLN A 41 11.45 3.74 5.22
C GLN A 41 10.36 3.18 6.14
N CYS A 42 9.18 2.84 5.61
CA CYS A 42 8.06 2.36 6.44
C CYS A 42 7.83 0.85 6.26
N PHE A 43 7.50 0.39 5.04
CA PHE A 43 7.14 -1.02 4.82
C PHE A 43 8.31 -1.96 5.11
N HIS A 44 9.47 -1.78 4.47
CA HIS A 44 10.59 -2.72 4.61
C HIS A 44 11.08 -2.79 6.06
N LYS A 45 11.22 -1.61 6.69
CA LYS A 45 11.57 -1.48 8.11
C LYS A 45 10.62 -2.30 9.00
N LEU A 46 9.31 -2.13 8.81
CA LEU A 46 8.31 -2.81 9.63
C LEU A 46 8.17 -4.30 9.31
N ILE A 47 8.47 -4.74 8.08
CA ILE A 47 8.59 -6.16 7.77
C ILE A 47 9.75 -6.76 8.57
N VAL A 48 10.93 -6.13 8.52
CA VAL A 48 12.12 -6.61 9.22
C VAL A 48 11.86 -6.70 10.73
N SER A 49 11.37 -5.62 11.34
CA SER A 49 11.19 -5.57 12.80
C SER A 49 10.05 -6.44 13.33
N GLN A 50 8.93 -6.56 12.60
CA GLN A 50 7.77 -7.34 13.05
C GLN A 50 8.08 -8.84 13.14
N TRP A 51 8.81 -9.37 12.15
CA TRP A 51 9.13 -10.79 12.04
C TRP A 51 10.57 -11.13 12.42
N ARG A 52 11.31 -10.18 13.02
CA ARG A 52 12.70 -10.35 13.50
C ARG A 52 13.64 -10.88 12.43
N LEU A 53 13.63 -10.22 11.27
CA LEU A 53 14.38 -10.63 10.07
C LEU A 53 15.69 -9.84 9.89
N GLU A 54 16.23 -9.24 10.95
CA GLU A 54 17.40 -8.35 10.89
C GLU A 54 18.63 -9.05 10.27
N LYS A 55 18.84 -10.34 10.59
CA LYS A 55 19.95 -11.15 10.02
C LYS A 55 19.93 -11.25 8.49
N ILE A 56 18.75 -11.09 7.88
CA ILE A 56 18.54 -11.19 6.44
C ILE A 56 17.97 -9.89 5.86
N GLU A 57 18.09 -8.75 6.56
CA GLU A 57 17.46 -7.49 6.19
C GLU A 57 17.80 -7.09 4.74
N ARG A 58 19.04 -7.28 4.31
CA ARG A 58 19.47 -7.00 2.93
C ARG A 58 18.56 -7.70 1.91
N TYR A 59 18.26 -8.98 2.13
CA TYR A 59 17.49 -9.81 1.20
C TYR A 59 15.99 -9.47 1.27
N VAL A 60 15.48 -9.15 2.46
CA VAL A 60 14.10 -8.66 2.65
C VAL A 60 13.89 -7.36 1.90
N ARG A 61 14.85 -6.42 1.98
CA ARG A 61 14.78 -5.14 1.26
C ARG A 61 14.83 -5.37 -0.24
N GLU A 62 15.77 -6.18 -0.73
CA GLU A 62 15.89 -6.49 -2.17
C GLU A 62 14.60 -7.10 -2.74
N SER A 63 14.01 -8.09 -2.07
CA SER A 63 12.77 -8.71 -2.53
C SER A 63 11.56 -7.80 -2.42
N ALA A 64 11.48 -6.99 -1.36
CA ALA A 64 10.40 -6.03 -1.19
C ALA A 64 10.50 -4.88 -2.21
N GLU A 65 11.70 -4.42 -2.56
CA GLU A 65 11.94 -3.46 -3.64
C GLU A 65 11.54 -4.05 -4.99
N PHE A 66 11.90 -5.30 -5.28
CA PHE A 66 11.45 -5.97 -6.49
C PHE A 66 9.92 -6.06 -6.52
N ALA A 67 9.29 -6.55 -5.45
CA ALA A 67 7.85 -6.74 -5.39
C ALA A 67 7.04 -5.44 -5.49
N ASN A 68 7.53 -4.34 -4.88
CA ASN A 68 6.75 -3.11 -4.71
C ASN A 68 7.19 -1.94 -5.57
N LEU A 69 8.43 -1.92 -6.07
CA LEU A 69 8.99 -0.75 -6.76
C LEU A 69 9.51 -1.07 -8.17
N TYR A 70 10.27 -2.13 -8.37
CA TYR A 70 11.10 -2.30 -9.57
C TYR A 70 10.76 -3.55 -10.38
N SER A 71 9.47 -3.86 -10.50
CA SER A 71 8.98 -4.95 -11.35
C SER A 71 7.55 -4.70 -11.82
N LYS A 72 7.02 -5.62 -12.65
CA LYS A 72 5.60 -5.67 -13.04
C LYS A 72 4.62 -5.88 -11.87
N TYR A 73 5.13 -6.15 -10.67
CA TYR A 73 4.33 -6.30 -9.45
C TYR A 73 4.09 -4.96 -8.74
N ARG A 74 4.75 -3.88 -9.16
CA ARG A 74 4.61 -2.52 -8.62
C ARG A 74 3.14 -2.08 -8.55
N GLY A 75 2.77 -1.41 -7.46
CA GLY A 75 1.42 -0.85 -7.26
C GLY A 75 0.38 -1.87 -6.80
N ARG A 76 0.76 -3.13 -6.56
CA ARG A 76 -0.13 -4.14 -5.97
C ARG A 76 -0.48 -3.82 -4.52
N ASN A 77 -1.60 -4.40 -4.09
CA ASN A 77 -2.01 -4.34 -2.70
C ASN A 77 -0.92 -4.88 -1.75
N ARG A 78 -0.81 -4.27 -0.58
CA ARG A 78 0.22 -4.58 0.43
C ARG A 78 0.26 -6.06 0.85
N PHE A 79 -0.87 -6.76 0.89
CA PHE A 79 -0.95 -8.13 1.37
C PHE A 79 -0.36 -9.14 0.37
N PRO A 80 -0.77 -9.17 -0.91
CA PRO A 80 -0.09 -10.00 -1.92
C PRO A 80 1.37 -9.57 -2.14
N SER A 81 1.71 -8.28 -1.99
CA SER A 81 3.11 -7.84 -2.06
C SER A 81 3.95 -8.37 -0.89
N LEU A 82 3.40 -8.44 0.33
CA LEU A 82 4.08 -9.03 1.49
C LEU A 82 4.34 -10.53 1.27
N LEU A 83 3.37 -11.27 0.74
CA LEU A 83 3.54 -12.69 0.37
C LEU A 83 4.69 -12.85 -0.61
N LEU A 84 4.64 -12.13 -1.73
CA LEU A 84 5.67 -12.20 -2.77
C LEU A 84 7.06 -11.85 -2.22
N SER A 85 7.17 -10.83 -1.38
CA SER A 85 8.44 -10.39 -0.79
C SER A 85 9.11 -11.49 0.05
N ILE A 86 8.33 -12.24 0.83
CA ILE A 86 8.86 -13.35 1.64
C ILE A 86 9.08 -14.61 0.80
N ASP A 87 8.20 -14.91 -0.16
CA ASP A 87 8.34 -16.12 -0.99
C ASP A 87 9.58 -16.07 -1.89
N LEU A 88 9.93 -14.89 -2.43
CA LEU A 88 11.13 -14.69 -3.24
C LEU A 88 12.44 -14.99 -2.49
N ILE A 89 12.44 -14.91 -1.16
CA ILE A 89 13.65 -15.11 -0.35
C ILE A 89 13.70 -16.47 0.34
N ARG A 90 12.60 -17.25 0.30
CA ARG A 90 12.43 -18.48 1.08
C ARG A 90 13.47 -19.55 0.78
N ASN A 91 13.87 -19.66 -0.49
CA ASN A 91 14.84 -20.66 -0.97
C ASN A 91 16.21 -20.08 -1.30
N ARG A 92 16.52 -18.84 -0.89
CA ARG A 92 17.84 -18.24 -1.13
C ARG A 92 18.88 -18.93 -0.24
N PRO A 93 20.01 -19.43 -0.79
CA PRO A 93 21.04 -20.11 -0.01
C PRO A 93 21.50 -19.31 1.21
N GLU A 94 21.62 -17.99 1.07
CA GLU A 94 22.08 -17.11 2.15
C GLU A 94 21.05 -16.94 3.27
N VAL A 95 19.75 -17.01 2.94
CA VAL A 95 18.66 -16.96 3.92
C VAL A 95 18.56 -18.28 4.67
N LEU A 96 18.71 -19.40 3.96
CA LEU A 96 18.77 -20.74 4.57
C LEU A 96 19.97 -20.85 5.51
N ALA A 97 21.15 -20.39 5.08
CA ALA A 97 22.37 -20.38 5.89
C ALA A 97 22.25 -19.49 7.14
N ALA A 98 21.46 -18.42 7.08
CA ALA A 98 21.22 -17.55 8.23
C ALA A 98 20.36 -18.20 9.34
N GLY A 99 19.68 -19.33 9.05
CA GLY A 99 18.89 -20.09 10.02
C GLY A 99 17.68 -19.33 10.57
N VAL A 100 17.20 -18.32 9.85
CA VAL A 100 16.04 -17.51 10.26
C VAL A 100 14.73 -18.19 9.90
N LYS A 101 13.76 -18.15 10.82
CA LYS A 101 12.42 -18.68 10.57
C LYS A 101 11.56 -17.63 9.88
N LEU A 102 11.36 -17.79 8.58
CA LEU A 102 10.42 -16.97 7.83
C LEU A 102 8.98 -17.27 8.22
N PRO A 103 8.08 -16.27 8.24
CA PRO A 103 6.65 -16.53 8.42
C PRO A 103 6.11 -17.42 7.29
N ALA A 104 5.18 -18.31 7.64
CA ALA A 104 4.54 -19.20 6.68
C ALA A 104 3.51 -18.44 5.83
N PHE A 105 2.78 -17.50 6.46
CA PHE A 105 1.74 -16.70 5.81
C PHE A 105 0.61 -17.54 5.19
N THR A 106 0.29 -18.66 5.82
CA THR A 106 -0.74 -19.59 5.34
C THR A 106 -2.13 -18.96 5.40
N SER A 107 -2.47 -18.30 6.50
CA SER A 107 -3.75 -17.61 6.68
C SER A 107 -3.80 -16.32 5.86
N LEU A 108 -2.67 -15.60 5.73
CA LEU A 108 -2.57 -14.47 4.79
C LEU A 108 -2.88 -14.87 3.36
N LYS A 109 -2.32 -15.99 2.91
CA LYS A 109 -2.55 -16.51 1.56
C LYS A 109 -4.04 -16.79 1.33
N LYS A 110 -4.69 -17.47 2.28
CA LYS A 110 -6.15 -17.71 2.25
C LYS A 110 -6.94 -16.40 2.21
N PHE A 111 -6.53 -15.39 2.98
CA PHE A 111 -7.18 -14.07 2.96
C PHE A 111 -7.04 -13.39 1.59
N VAL A 112 -5.85 -13.41 1.00
CA VAL A 112 -5.59 -12.86 -0.34
C VAL A 112 -6.40 -13.57 -1.43
N GLU A 113 -6.59 -14.89 -1.29
CA GLU A 113 -7.34 -15.73 -2.24
C GLU A 113 -8.87 -15.74 -2.00
N SER A 114 -9.35 -15.16 -0.89
CA SER A 114 -10.76 -15.26 -0.48
C SER A 114 -11.74 -14.44 -1.33
N GLY A 115 -11.26 -13.52 -2.17
CA GLY A 115 -12.09 -12.61 -2.97
C GLY A 115 -12.71 -11.45 -2.18
N VAL A 116 -12.50 -11.36 -0.86
CA VAL A 116 -12.96 -10.20 -0.07
C VAL A 116 -12.05 -8.98 -0.29
N PRO A 117 -12.53 -7.75 -0.02
CA PRO A 117 -11.69 -6.56 -0.14
C PRO A 117 -10.42 -6.64 0.71
N LEU A 118 -9.25 -6.44 0.10
CA LEU A 118 -7.94 -6.57 0.73
C LEU A 118 -7.53 -5.32 1.51
N GLY A 119 -8.29 -5.01 2.56
CA GLY A 119 -8.07 -3.85 3.43
C GLY A 119 -8.10 -4.18 4.92
N ASN A 120 -7.63 -3.24 5.75
CA ASN A 120 -7.65 -3.38 7.20
C ASN A 120 -9.05 -3.66 7.79
N PRO A 121 -10.16 -3.07 7.30
CA PRO A 121 -11.49 -3.39 7.84
C PRO A 121 -11.88 -4.85 7.66
N ALA A 122 -11.63 -5.43 6.48
CA ALA A 122 -11.93 -6.83 6.20
C ALA A 122 -11.01 -7.77 7.01
N LEU A 123 -9.72 -7.45 7.08
CA LEU A 123 -8.77 -8.22 7.88
C LEU A 123 -9.12 -8.17 9.38
N GLU A 124 -9.51 -7.01 9.91
CA GLU A 124 -9.91 -6.87 11.31
C GLU A 124 -11.18 -7.66 11.63
N LYS A 125 -12.17 -7.65 10.72
CA LYS A 125 -13.35 -8.51 10.85
C LYS A 125 -12.94 -9.98 10.90
N LEU A 126 -12.09 -10.44 9.98
CA LEU A 126 -11.64 -11.82 9.92
C LEU A 126 -10.85 -12.24 11.18
N VAL A 127 -9.99 -11.36 11.72
CA VAL A 127 -9.28 -11.59 12.99
C VAL A 127 -10.25 -11.75 14.14
N ARG A 128 -11.28 -10.90 14.25
CA ARG A 128 -12.30 -11.01 15.31
C ARG A 128 -13.10 -12.31 15.22
N GLU A 129 -13.43 -12.75 14.01
CA GLU A 129 -14.26 -13.95 13.78
C GLU A 129 -13.49 -15.26 14.01
N THR A 130 -12.20 -15.28 13.66
CA THR A 130 -11.39 -16.52 13.68
C THR A 130 -10.46 -16.63 14.89
N GLY A 131 -10.08 -15.50 15.50
CA GLY A 131 -9.02 -15.48 16.51
C GLY A 131 -7.64 -15.85 15.97
N ASP A 132 -7.44 -15.85 14.64
CA ASP A 132 -6.20 -16.29 14.01
C ASP A 132 -5.02 -15.37 14.36
N GLU A 133 -4.01 -15.93 15.03
CA GLU A 133 -2.83 -15.19 15.50
C GLU A 133 -1.94 -14.68 14.34
N GLU A 134 -1.86 -15.40 13.22
CA GLU A 134 -1.09 -14.97 12.05
C GLU A 134 -1.75 -13.73 11.44
N LEU A 135 -3.07 -13.76 11.24
CA LEU A 135 -3.84 -12.62 10.75
C LEU A 135 -3.80 -11.43 11.72
N ALA A 136 -3.83 -11.68 13.04
CA ALA A 136 -3.68 -10.62 14.04
C ALA A 136 -2.30 -9.95 13.94
N SER A 137 -1.23 -10.72 13.73
CA SER A 137 0.12 -10.19 13.50
C SER A 137 0.21 -9.36 12.22
N ILE A 138 -0.43 -9.80 11.13
CA ILE A 138 -0.47 -9.06 9.87
C ILE A 138 -1.28 -7.77 10.00
N LEU A 139 -2.40 -7.80 10.73
CA LEU A 139 -3.19 -6.61 11.01
C LEU A 139 -2.38 -5.59 11.81
N LYS A 140 -1.65 -6.05 12.85
CA LYS A 140 -0.74 -5.22 13.63
C LYS A 140 0.31 -4.55 12.73
N TRP A 141 0.97 -5.31 11.87
CA TRP A 141 1.92 -4.77 10.89
C TRP A 141 1.26 -3.73 9.97
N SER A 142 0.10 -4.06 9.38
CA SER A 142 -0.57 -3.16 8.43
C SER A 142 -1.03 -1.84 9.07
N LYS A 143 -1.52 -1.88 10.32
CA LYS A 143 -1.85 -0.68 11.09
C LYS A 143 -0.58 0.11 11.45
N ALA A 144 0.50 -0.56 11.84
CA ALA A 144 1.78 0.10 12.13
C ALA A 144 2.37 0.80 10.91
N VAL A 145 2.24 0.22 9.71
CA VAL A 145 2.65 0.86 8.46
C VAL A 145 1.89 2.17 8.23
N ASN A 146 0.57 2.16 8.38
CA ASN A 146 -0.24 3.38 8.24
C ASN A 146 0.20 4.46 9.25
N ALA A 147 0.43 4.07 10.50
CA ALA A 147 0.87 4.99 11.54
C ALA A 147 2.27 5.57 11.25
N GLU A 148 3.21 4.74 10.79
CA GLU A 148 4.56 5.20 10.45
C GLU A 148 4.55 6.16 9.27
N ILE A 149 3.78 5.87 8.21
CA ILE A 149 3.63 6.76 7.05
C ILE A 149 3.05 8.11 7.49
N ALA A 150 1.96 8.11 8.27
CA ALA A 150 1.34 9.33 8.77
C ALA A 150 2.30 10.15 9.65
N ARG A 151 3.22 9.48 10.35
CA ARG A 151 4.22 10.12 11.22
C ARG A 151 5.39 10.72 10.44
N THR A 152 5.92 10.01 9.44
CA THR A 152 7.23 10.31 8.83
C THR A 152 7.17 10.87 7.41
N VAL A 153 6.19 10.45 6.60
CA VAL A 153 6.11 10.85 5.19
C VAL A 153 5.20 12.06 5.06
N LYS A 154 5.80 13.25 5.10
CA LYS A 154 5.11 14.55 5.04
C LYS A 154 5.83 15.48 4.09
N ASN A 155 5.09 16.47 3.58
CA ASN A 155 5.63 17.58 2.78
C ASN A 155 6.41 17.13 1.54
N VAL A 156 5.93 16.06 0.87
CA VAL A 156 6.50 15.60 -0.40
C VAL A 156 5.77 16.33 -1.53
N PRO A 157 6.43 17.24 -2.27
CA PRO A 157 5.78 17.96 -3.36
C PRO A 157 5.40 17.01 -4.49
N PRO A 158 4.39 17.34 -5.31
CA PRO A 158 4.06 16.54 -6.48
C PRO A 158 5.22 16.52 -7.48
N PHE A 159 5.19 15.55 -8.40
CA PHE A 159 6.12 15.54 -9.52
C PHE A 159 6.01 16.84 -10.33
N LYS A 160 7.12 17.19 -11.00
CA LYS A 160 7.14 18.31 -11.95
C LYS A 160 6.04 18.10 -13.00
N TRP A 161 5.33 19.17 -13.34
CA TRP A 161 4.25 19.22 -14.33
C TRP A 161 2.93 18.57 -13.95
N VAL A 162 2.78 18.06 -12.72
CA VAL A 162 1.51 17.45 -12.29
C VAL A 162 0.37 18.46 -12.37
N ARG A 163 0.55 19.68 -11.85
CA ARG A 163 -0.52 20.70 -11.85
C ARG A 163 -0.95 21.04 -13.28
N GLU A 164 0.01 21.29 -14.15
CA GLU A 164 -0.20 21.63 -15.55
C GLU A 164 -0.83 20.47 -16.34
N SER A 165 -0.51 19.23 -15.97
CA SER A 165 -1.12 18.04 -16.56
C SER A 165 -2.56 17.87 -16.09
N LEU A 166 -2.84 18.12 -14.80
CA LEU A 166 -4.19 18.08 -14.24
C LEU A 166 -5.10 19.15 -14.86
N ASP A 167 -4.58 20.36 -15.09
CA ASP A 167 -5.33 21.43 -15.76
C ASP A 167 -5.69 21.05 -17.20
N GLN A 168 -4.78 20.40 -17.93
CA GLN A 168 -5.05 19.88 -19.27
C GLN A 168 -6.05 18.72 -19.27
N ILE A 169 -5.94 17.79 -18.31
CA ILE A 169 -6.88 16.69 -18.15
C ILE A 169 -8.29 17.25 -17.89
N ARG A 170 -8.43 18.16 -16.93
CA ARG A 170 -9.73 18.75 -16.55
C ARG A 170 -10.39 19.52 -17.69
N ALA A 171 -9.62 20.03 -18.65
CA ALA A 171 -10.17 20.72 -19.82
C ALA A 171 -10.77 19.78 -20.87
N GLN A 172 -10.53 18.47 -20.77
CA GLN A 172 -10.88 17.47 -21.80
C GLN A 172 -11.58 16.22 -21.23
N ALA A 173 -11.54 16.02 -19.92
CA ALA A 173 -12.05 14.82 -19.26
C ALA A 173 -12.49 15.09 -17.82
N ASP A 174 -13.48 14.33 -17.38
CA ASP A 174 -13.78 14.19 -15.96
C ASP A 174 -12.65 13.40 -15.29
N ALA A 175 -12.20 13.82 -14.12
CA ALA A 175 -11.04 13.21 -13.47
C ALA A 175 -11.25 12.98 -11.98
N ILE A 176 -10.80 11.82 -11.51
CA ILE A 176 -10.87 11.42 -10.09
C ILE A 176 -9.55 10.79 -9.67
N CYS A 177 -9.12 11.10 -8.44
CA CYS A 177 -8.04 10.35 -7.79
C CYS A 177 -8.53 8.93 -7.43
N VAL A 178 -7.97 7.91 -8.09
CA VAL A 178 -8.25 6.49 -7.86
C VAL A 178 -7.03 5.86 -7.23
N SER A 179 -7.04 5.68 -5.91
CA SER A 179 -5.87 5.17 -5.18
C SER A 179 -6.25 4.17 -4.08
N GLN A 180 -5.31 3.28 -3.76
CA GLN A 180 -5.41 2.37 -2.60
C GLN A 180 -4.98 3.06 -1.29
N THR A 181 -4.48 4.29 -1.37
CA THR A 181 -4.07 5.08 -0.22
C THR A 181 -5.30 5.52 0.59
N PRO A 182 -5.27 5.42 1.94
CA PRO A 182 -6.41 5.81 2.76
C PRO A 182 -6.86 7.25 2.46
N THR A 183 -8.17 7.48 2.40
CA THR A 183 -8.77 8.78 2.05
C THR A 183 -8.20 9.94 2.86
N GLU A 184 -7.98 9.75 4.17
CA GLU A 184 -7.37 10.77 5.04
C GLU A 184 -5.97 11.20 4.54
N ALA A 185 -5.15 10.24 4.11
CA ALA A 185 -3.83 10.55 3.58
C ALA A 185 -3.91 11.27 2.23
N LEU A 186 -4.85 10.88 1.35
CA LEU A 186 -5.09 11.57 0.08
C LEU A 186 -5.51 13.03 0.31
N VAL A 187 -6.51 13.27 1.18
CA VAL A 187 -7.00 14.62 1.48
C VAL A 187 -5.87 15.51 2.01
N ARG A 188 -4.97 14.97 2.84
CA ARG A 188 -3.81 15.71 3.34
C ARG A 188 -2.74 15.96 2.27
N GLU A 189 -2.45 14.96 1.44
CA GLU A 189 -1.39 15.04 0.42
C GLU A 189 -1.77 15.98 -0.75
N TRP A 190 -3.06 16.06 -1.08
CA TRP A 190 -3.59 16.84 -2.22
C TRP A 190 -4.00 18.29 -1.88
N GLN A 191 -3.81 18.74 -0.63
CA GLN A 191 -3.96 20.15 -0.23
C GLN A 191 -2.81 21.01 -0.77
#